data_AF-A0A1A8EE56-F1
#
_entry.id   AF-A0A1A8EE56-F1
#
_cell.length_a   1.000
_cell.length_b   1.000
_cell.length_c   1.000
_cell.angle_alpha   90.00
_cell.angle_beta   90.00
_cell.angle_gamma   90.00
#
_symmetry.space_group_name_H-M   'P 1'
#
loop_
_entity.id
_entity.type
_entity.pdbx_description
1 polymer ?
#
loop_
_entity_poly.entity_id
_entity_poly.type
_entity_poly.pdbx_seq_one_letter_code
_entity_poly.pdbx_strand_id
1 'polypeptide(L)'
;LTCAPGFAIYVRSADYGRHDSTTCSFGRPPSELRNTSCSTLADVVAENCTGENSCSITASNDVFGDPCVGTFKYLDVTYECTFWFLP
;
A
#
# COMPACT_ATOMS: atom_id res chain seq x y z
N LEU A 1 8.73 -3.90 -0.65
CA LEU A 1 8.85 -3.79 -2.13
C LEU A 1 10.31 -4.04 -2.47
N THR A 2 10.61 -4.88 -3.45
CA THR A 2 12.01 -5.21 -3.78
C THR A 2 12.14 -5.55 -5.25
N CYS A 3 13.16 -4.98 -5.90
CA CYS A 3 13.51 -5.24 -7.28
C CYS A 3 14.81 -6.05 -7.39
N ALA A 4 15.00 -6.71 -8.53
CA ALA A 4 16.27 -7.38 -8.81
C ALA A 4 17.45 -6.37 -8.86
N PRO A 5 18.69 -6.81 -8.64
CA PRO A 5 19.86 -5.94 -8.74
C PRO A 5 19.91 -5.18 -10.08
N GLY A 6 20.21 -3.88 -10.04
CA GLY A 6 20.25 -3.01 -11.23
C GLY A 6 18.92 -2.33 -11.58
N PHE A 7 17.83 -2.67 -10.89
CA PHE A 7 16.52 -2.03 -11.05
C PHE A 7 16.14 -1.20 -9.82
N ALA A 8 15.32 -0.17 -10.04
CA ALA A 8 14.71 0.68 -9.04
C ALA A 8 13.19 0.44 -9.01
N ILE A 9 12.58 0.65 -7.85
CA ILE A 9 11.14 0.66 -7.69
C ILE A 9 10.58 1.93 -8.33
N TYR A 10 9.50 1.79 -9.08
CA TYR A 10 8.64 2.88 -9.52
C TYR A 10 7.20 2.59 -9.08
N VAL A 11 6.68 3.37 -8.15
CA VAL A 11 5.31 3.18 -7.64
C VAL A 11 4.31 3.78 -8.63
N ARG A 12 3.38 2.96 -9.15
CA ARG A 12 2.32 3.38 -10.07
C ARG A 12 1.12 3.91 -9.30
N SER A 13 0.74 3.22 -8.24
CA SER A 13 -0.35 3.61 -7.36
C SER A 13 -0.17 2.96 -5.99
N ALA A 14 -0.66 3.64 -4.97
CA ALA A 14 -0.76 3.10 -3.63
C ALA A 14 -2.04 3.63 -2.96
N ASP A 15 -2.74 2.76 -2.27
CA ASP A 15 -3.97 3.09 -1.53
C ASP A 15 -3.98 2.37 -0.18
N TYR A 16 -4.42 3.08 0.86
CA TYR A 16 -4.63 2.50 2.18
C TYR A 16 -6.12 2.50 2.54
N GLY A 17 -6.70 1.32 2.75
CA GLY A 17 -8.13 1.22 2.92
C GLY A 17 -8.65 -0.21 2.89
N ARG A 18 -9.86 -0.38 2.34
CA ARG A 18 -10.48 -1.68 2.09
C ARG A 18 -11.41 -1.55 0.90
N HIS A 19 -11.17 -2.38 -0.12
CA HIS A 19 -11.95 -2.46 -1.36
C HIS A 19 -12.78 -3.75 -1.47
N ASP A 20 -12.51 -4.74 -0.61
CA ASP A 20 -13.23 -6.01 -0.58
C ASP A 20 -13.27 -6.62 0.84
N SER A 21 -14.12 -7.63 1.03
CA SER A 21 -14.33 -8.30 2.33
C SER A 21 -13.46 -9.54 2.56
N THR A 22 -12.65 -9.93 1.57
CA THR A 22 -11.86 -11.17 1.55
C THR A 22 -10.38 -10.94 1.81
N THR A 23 -9.82 -9.83 1.36
CA THR A 23 -8.42 -9.46 1.52
C THR A 23 -8.12 -9.17 2.98
N CYS A 24 -7.07 -9.82 3.50
CA CYS A 24 -6.65 -9.74 4.90
C CYS A 24 -7.81 -9.98 5.91
N SER A 25 -8.71 -10.91 5.60
CA SER A 25 -9.95 -11.16 6.38
C SER A 25 -9.81 -12.22 7.48
N PHE A 26 -8.76 -13.04 7.46
CA PHE A 26 -8.60 -14.17 8.38
C PHE A 26 -8.58 -13.71 9.85
N GLY A 27 -9.44 -14.31 10.67
CA GLY A 27 -9.54 -14.00 12.11
C GLY A 27 -10.21 -12.66 12.44
N ARG A 28 -10.81 -11.97 11.46
CA ARG A 28 -11.44 -10.66 11.64
C ARG A 28 -12.96 -10.76 11.79
N PRO A 29 -13.57 -9.92 12.65
CA PRO A 29 -15.02 -9.89 12.77
C PRO A 29 -15.65 -9.29 11.50
N PRO A 30 -16.84 -9.76 11.07
CA PRO A 30 -17.50 -9.23 9.89
C PRO A 30 -17.76 -7.72 9.91
N SER A 31 -17.90 -7.12 11.10
CA SER A 31 -18.05 -5.66 11.25
C SER A 31 -16.84 -4.87 10.73
N GLU A 32 -15.63 -5.40 10.89
CA GLU A 32 -14.39 -4.76 10.44
C GLU A 32 -14.16 -4.90 8.92
N LEU A 33 -14.89 -5.81 8.25
CA LEU A 33 -14.71 -6.17 6.84
C LEU A 33 -15.80 -5.61 5.92
N ARG A 34 -16.89 -5.06 6.47
CA ARG A 34 -18.09 -4.64 5.73
C ARG A 34 -17.89 -3.38 4.89
N ASN A 35 -17.08 -2.44 5.35
CA ASN A 35 -16.86 -1.20 4.63
C ASN A 35 -15.79 -1.40 3.55
N THR A 36 -16.25 -1.62 2.32
CA THR A 36 -15.41 -1.84 1.13
C THR A 36 -15.30 -0.61 0.24
N SER A 37 -15.72 0.55 0.73
CA SER A 37 -15.59 1.85 0.04
C SER A 37 -14.67 2.79 0.83
N CYS A 38 -13.76 2.21 1.61
CA CYS A 38 -12.79 2.95 2.40
C CYS A 38 -11.47 3.03 1.64
N SER A 39 -10.97 4.25 1.42
CA SER A 39 -9.78 4.49 0.62
C SER A 39 -9.17 5.84 1.00
N THR A 40 -7.84 5.90 1.00
CA THR A 40 -7.07 7.14 1.04
C THR A 40 -5.81 6.97 0.21
N LEU A 41 -5.40 8.04 -0.44
CA LEU A 41 -4.14 8.07 -1.18
C LEU A 41 -2.97 7.76 -0.22
N ALA A 42 -2.09 6.88 -0.67
CA ALA A 42 -0.90 6.48 0.07
C ALA A 42 0.37 6.98 -0.64
N ASP A 43 0.38 8.26 -1.03
CA ASP A 43 1.45 8.91 -1.80
C ASP A 43 2.82 8.78 -1.13
N VAL A 44 2.86 8.69 0.21
CA VAL A 44 4.07 8.45 1.01
C VAL A 44 4.81 7.17 0.59
N VAL A 45 4.13 6.18 0.01
CA VAL A 45 4.77 4.98 -0.54
C VAL A 45 5.61 5.35 -1.76
N ALA A 46 5.08 6.18 -2.66
CA ALA A 46 5.81 6.64 -3.83
C ALA A 46 6.98 7.54 -3.43
N GLU A 47 6.78 8.45 -2.48
CA GLU A 47 7.81 9.36 -1.96
C GLU A 47 8.98 8.61 -1.32
N ASN A 48 8.72 7.54 -0.57
CA ASN A 48 9.75 6.83 0.18
C ASN A 48 10.37 5.64 -0.58
N CYS A 49 9.67 5.07 -1.57
CA CYS A 49 10.11 3.86 -2.23
C CYS A 49 10.56 4.07 -3.68
N THR A 50 10.08 5.10 -4.38
CA THR A 50 10.46 5.31 -5.78
C THR A 50 11.93 5.66 -5.87
N GLY A 51 12.64 5.02 -6.79
CA GLY A 51 14.09 5.15 -6.94
C GLY A 51 14.87 4.15 -6.07
N GLU A 52 14.30 3.59 -5.00
CA GLU A 52 15.02 2.62 -4.19
C GLU A 52 15.03 1.22 -4.83
N ASN A 53 16.06 0.42 -4.59
CA ASN A 53 16.04 -0.99 -5.01
C ASN A 53 15.15 -1.86 -4.09
N SER A 54 15.08 -1.50 -2.80
CA SER A 54 14.26 -2.17 -1.80
C SER A 54 13.70 -1.13 -0.83
N CYS A 55 12.42 -1.28 -0.48
CA CYS A 55 11.71 -0.37 0.41
C CYS A 55 10.80 -1.16 1.37
N SER A 56 10.76 -0.74 2.62
CA SER A 56 9.86 -1.29 3.63
C SER A 56 9.00 -0.18 4.22
N ILE A 57 7.69 -0.38 4.27
CA ILE A 57 6.73 0.57 4.82
C ILE A 57 5.68 -0.15 5.65
N THR A 58 5.31 0.44 6.78
CA THR A 58 4.33 -0.14 7.70
C THR A 58 2.92 0.30 7.31
N ALA A 59 2.03 -0.66 7.07
CA ALA A 59 0.61 -0.42 6.82
C ALA A 59 -0.14 -0.08 8.12
N SER A 60 -0.08 1.17 8.57
CA SER A 60 -0.72 1.63 9.81
C SER A 60 -1.35 3.01 9.70
N ASN A 61 -2.28 3.29 10.62
CA ASN A 61 -2.88 4.61 10.78
C ASN A 61 -1.85 5.70 11.11
N ASP A 62 -0.73 5.36 11.74
CA ASP A 62 0.32 6.34 12.06
C ASP A 62 1.04 6.86 10.81
N VAL A 63 1.07 6.06 9.74
CA VAL A 63 1.71 6.41 8.47
C VAL A 63 0.72 7.06 7.51
N PHE A 64 -0.51 6.54 7.42
CA PHE A 64 -1.49 6.90 6.39
C PHE A 64 -2.72 7.67 6.91
N GLY A 65 -2.82 7.86 8.23
CA GLY A 65 -4.05 8.33 8.87
C GLY A 65 -5.14 7.25 8.93
N ASP A 66 -6.32 7.63 9.44
CA ASP A 66 -7.48 6.72 9.52
C ASP A 66 -8.66 7.22 8.68
N PRO A 67 -8.81 6.73 7.42
CA PRO A 67 -9.92 7.15 6.56
C PRO A 67 -11.28 6.55 6.95
N CYS A 68 -11.32 5.50 7.78
CA CYS A 68 -12.55 4.80 8.13
C CYS A 68 -12.41 4.04 9.45
N VAL A 69 -12.63 4.76 10.56
CA VAL A 69 -12.55 4.21 11.92
C VAL A 69 -13.43 2.97 12.08
N GLY A 70 -12.89 1.92 12.71
CA GLY A 70 -13.58 0.64 12.93
C GLY A 70 -13.55 -0.33 11.75
N THR A 71 -12.95 0.05 10.62
CA THR A 71 -12.68 -0.85 9.49
C THR A 71 -11.24 -1.31 9.54
N PHE A 72 -11.02 -2.62 9.38
CA PHE A 72 -9.66 -3.14 9.25
C PHE A 72 -9.14 -2.85 7.84
N LYS A 73 -8.04 -2.12 7.73
CA LYS A 73 -7.49 -1.65 6.45
C LYS A 73 -6.28 -2.49 6.03
N TYR A 74 -5.96 -2.44 4.74
CA TYR A 74 -4.74 -2.96 4.15
C TYR A 74 -4.15 -1.93 3.18
N LEU A 75 -2.86 -2.05 2.92
CA LEU A 75 -2.16 -1.23 1.94
C LEU A 75 -2.09 -2.02 0.62
N ASP A 76 -2.65 -1.47 -0.44
CA ASP A 76 -2.54 -1.99 -1.80
C ASP A 76 -1.52 -1.14 -2.57
N VAL A 77 -0.53 -1.78 -3.20
CA VAL A 77 0.55 -1.10 -3.93
C VAL A 77 0.76 -1.79 -5.26
N THR A 78 0.62 -1.01 -6.33
CA THR A 78 1.08 -1.40 -7.67
C THR A 78 2.39 -0.70 -7.97
N TYR A 79 3.43 -1.47 -8.26
CA TYR A 79 4.76 -0.95 -8.59
C TYR A 79 5.41 -1.74 -9.72
N GLU A 80 6.38 -1.11 -10.36
CA GLU A 80 7.21 -1.70 -11.39
C GLU A 80 8.69 -1.61 -11.00
N CYS A 81 9.51 -2.48 -11.60
CA CYS A 81 10.96 -2.41 -11.49
C CYS A 81 11.52 -1.84 -12.79
N THR A 82 12.03 -0.61 -12.75
CA THR A 82 12.59 0.11 -13.90
C THR A 82 14.11 0.18 -13.82
N PHE A 83 14.78 0.35 -14.95
CA PHE A 83 16.22 0.59 -14.93
C PHE A 83 16.50 1.96 -14.30
N TRP A 84 17.44 2.00 -13.37
CA TRP A 84 17.89 3.22 -12.66
C TRP A 84 18.30 4.40 -13.57
N PHE A 85 18.58 4.14 -14.86
CA PHE A 85 19.12 5.11 -15.81
C PHE A 85 18.15 5.54 -16.92
N LEU A 86 16.90 5.11 -16.89
CA LEU A 86 15.90 5.62 -17.85
C LEU A 86 15.16 6.83 -17.23
N PRO A 87 15.25 8.03 -17.86
CA PRO A 87 14.50 9.21 -17.43
C PRO A 87 12.99 9.10 -17.72
#